data_AF-A0A3D5ZJV9-F1
#
_entry.id   AF-A0A3D5ZJV9-F1
#
_cell.length_a   1.000
_cell.length_b   1.000
_cell.length_c   1.000
_cell.angle_alpha   90.00
_cell.angle_beta   90.00
_cell.angle_gamma   90.00
#
_symmetry.space_group_name_H-M   'P 1'
#
loop_
_entity.id
_entity.type
_entity.pdbx_description
1 polymer ?
#
loop_
_entity_poly.entity_id
_entity_poly.type
_entity_poly.pdbx_seq_one_letter_code
_entity_poly.pdbx_strand_id
1 'polypeptide(L)' 'AARLRELAIQRYRLFHEGLVGGAGHGIVEKDGEARLENFARVAFEGNAPRGSIVKLAITEAAQDHVEGILL' A
#
# COMPACT_ATOMS: atom_id res chain seq x y z
N ALA A 1 12.21 -25.48 -4.12
CA ALA A 1 11.94 -24.02 -4.17
C ALA A 1 10.54 -23.61 -3.65
N ALA A 2 9.58 -24.54 -3.44
CA ALA A 2 8.22 -24.20 -3.00
C ALA A 2 8.15 -23.52 -1.61
N ARG A 3 8.89 -24.06 -0.62
CA ARG A 3 8.91 -23.55 0.75
C ARG A 3 9.39 -22.09 0.90
N LEU A 4 10.31 -21.64 0.05
CA LEU A 4 10.78 -20.24 0.06
C LEU A 4 9.71 -19.28 -0.47
N ARG A 5 8.93 -19.70 -1.46
CA ARG A 5 7.81 -18.90 -2.00
C ARG A 5 6.70 -18.76 -0.97
N GLU A 6 6.34 -19.86 -0.30
CA GLU A 6 5.34 -19.85 0.77
C GLU A 6 5.73 -18.90 1.91
N LEU A 7 6.99 -18.96 2.35
CA LEU A 7 7.50 -18.07 3.39
C LEU A 7 7.49 -16.59 2.95
N ALA A 8 7.84 -16.31 1.69
CA ALA A 8 7.78 -14.96 1.14
C ALA A 8 6.34 -14.43 1.14
N ILE A 9 5.36 -15.23 0.69
CA ILE A 9 3.94 -14.87 0.67
C ILE A 9 3.44 -14.55 2.10
N GLN A 10 3.78 -15.40 3.08
CA GLN A 10 3.41 -15.16 4.48
C GLN A 10 4.01 -13.84 5.01
N ARG A 11 5.27 -13.56 4.68
CA ARG A 11 5.93 -12.31 5.11
C ARG A 11 5.32 -11.08 4.45
N TYR A 12 5.00 -11.14 3.16
CA TYR A 12 4.32 -10.06 2.46
C TYR A 12 2.94 -9.77 3.05
N ARG A 13 2.18 -10.83 3.35
CA ARG A 13 0.88 -10.71 4.00
C ARG A 13 0.99 -10.00 5.35
N LEU A 14 1.89 -10.46 6.22
CA LEU A 14 2.10 -9.84 7.54
C LEU A 14 2.56 -8.37 7.44
N PHE A 15 3.38 -8.06 6.44
CA PHE A 15 3.81 -6.69 6.19
C PHE A 15 2.62 -5.79 5.88
N HIS A 16 1.74 -6.17 4.95
CA HIS A 16 0.56 -5.37 4.58
C HIS A 16 -0.45 -5.30 5.73
N GLU A 17 -0.73 -6.42 6.42
CA GLU A 17 -1.62 -6.45 7.59
C GLU A 17 -1.14 -5.50 8.69
N GLY A 18 0.17 -5.36 8.90
CA GLY A 18 0.74 -4.44 9.88
C GLY A 18 0.62 -2.95 9.51
N LEU A 19 0.25 -2.61 8.27
CA LEU A 19 0.03 -1.23 7.85
C LEU A 19 -1.41 -0.77 8.08
N VAL A 20 -2.36 -1.70 8.21
CA VAL A 20 -3.79 -1.42 8.38
C VAL A 20 -4.05 -0.64 9.67
N GLY A 21 -4.88 0.40 9.58
CA GLY A 21 -5.16 1.34 10.67
C GLY A 21 -4.09 2.42 10.85
N GLY A 22 -2.97 2.33 10.12
CA GLY A 22 -1.96 3.36 10.05
C GLY A 22 -2.28 4.46 9.03
N ALA A 23 -1.42 5.47 8.99
CA ALA A 23 -1.42 6.46 7.93
C ALA A 23 0.02 6.74 7.48
N GLY A 24 0.20 7.07 6.21
CA GLY A 24 1.52 7.33 5.64
C GLY A 24 1.46 8.33 4.49
N HIS A 25 2.60 8.90 4.15
CA HIS A 25 2.75 9.68 2.93
C HIS A 25 3.12 8.75 1.78
N GLY A 26 2.52 8.98 0.62
CA GLY A 26 2.83 8.26 -0.60
C GLY A 26 2.94 9.19 -1.79
N ILE A 27 3.78 8.81 -2.74
CA ILE A 27 3.92 9.48 -4.04
C ILE A 27 2.92 8.83 -4.99
N VAL A 28 2.07 9.63 -5.63
CA VAL A 28 1.10 9.15 -6.63
C VAL A 28 1.84 8.70 -7.89
N GLU A 29 1.77 7.40 -8.20
CA GLU A 29 2.44 6.81 -9.38
C GLU A 29 1.55 6.90 -10.63
N LYS A 30 0.23 6.75 -10.46
CA LYS A 30 -0.82 6.86 -11.47
C LYS A 30 -2.19 7.03 -10.79
N ASP A 31 -3.25 7.22 -11.57
CA ASP A 31 -4.61 7.47 -11.07
C ASP A 31 -5.05 6.38 -10.08
N GLY A 32 -5.36 6.80 -8.84
CA GLY A 32 -5.81 5.92 -7.76
C GLY A 32 -4.72 5.02 -7.16
N GLU A 33 -3.44 5.21 -7.49
CA GLU A 33 -2.34 4.42 -6.90
C GLU A 33 -1.17 5.29 -6.42
N ALA A 34 -0.73 5.03 -5.19
CA ALA A 34 0.44 5.66 -4.58
C ALA A 34 1.44 4.64 -4.03
N ARG A 35 2.68 5.08 -3.89
CA ARG A 35 3.77 4.35 -3.26
C ARG A 35 4.12 4.99 -1.93
N LEU A 36 3.95 4.27 -0.82
CA LEU A 36 4.39 4.76 0.48
C LEU A 36 5.93 4.77 0.59
N GLU A 37 6.43 5.49 1.59
CA GLU A 37 7.87 5.53 1.93
C GLU A 37 8.48 4.14 2.20
N ASN A 38 7.67 3.20 2.70
CA ASN A 38 8.09 1.81 2.92
C ASN A 38 7.91 0.91 1.68
N PHE A 39 7.67 1.50 0.51
CA PHE A 39 7.45 0.87 -0.79
C PHE A 39 6.16 0.06 -0.94
N ALA A 40 5.25 0.09 0.05
CA ALA A 40 3.92 -0.50 -0.10
C ALA A 40 3.14 0.21 -1.21
N ARG A 41 2.48 -0.57 -2.07
CA ARG A 41 1.52 -0.03 -3.05
C ARG A 41 0.21 0.23 -2.31
N VAL A 42 -0.37 1.40 -2.52
CA VAL A 42 -1.67 1.78 -1.97
C VAL A 42 -2.60 2.08 -3.13
N ALA A 43 -3.69 1.33 -3.24
CA ALA A 43 -4.82 1.72 -4.05
C ALA A 43 -5.72 2.64 -3.20
N PHE A 44 -6.21 3.73 -3.78
CA PHE A 44 -7.05 4.68 -3.07
C PHE A 44 -8.08 5.34 -4.00
N GLU A 45 -9.20 5.74 -3.41
CA GLU A 45 -10.22 6.52 -4.12
C GLU A 45 -9.94 8.02 -4.03
N GLY A 46 -10.00 8.70 -5.19
CA GLY A 46 -9.92 10.16 -5.30
C GLY A 46 -9.00 10.62 -6.42
N ASN A 47 -9.01 11.93 -6.68
CA ASN A 47 -8.23 12.55 -7.75
C ASN A 47 -7.01 13.26 -7.18
N ALA A 48 -5.83 12.69 -7.41
CA ALA A 48 -4.56 13.30 -7.05
C ALA A 48 -3.61 13.28 -8.26
N PRO A 49 -2.92 14.39 -8.58
CA PRO A 49 -2.02 14.42 -9.73
C PRO A 49 -0.85 13.45 -9.57
N ARG A 50 -0.45 12.80 -10.67
CA ARG A 50 0.77 11.99 -10.70
C ARG A 50 1.98 12.79 -10.22
N GLY A 51 2.81 12.18 -9.39
CA GLY A 51 4.01 12.79 -8.80
C GLY A 51 3.75 13.66 -7.56
N SER A 52 2.48 13.89 -7.19
CA SER A 52 2.15 14.56 -5.93
C SER A 52 2.41 13.64 -4.74
N ILE A 53 2.71 14.25 -3.60
CA ILE A 53 2.76 13.55 -2.31
C ILE A 53 1.40 13.71 -1.65
N VAL A 54 0.77 12.59 -1.31
CA VAL A 54 -0.53 12.54 -0.64
C VAL A 54 -0.39 11.82 0.70
N LYS A 55 -1.26 12.16 1.65
CA LYS A 55 -1.38 11.44 2.91
C LYS A 55 -2.54 10.46 2.79
N LEU A 56 -2.30 9.20 3.14
CA LEU A 56 -3.26 8.11 3.01
C LEU A 56 -3.45 7.42 4.36
N ALA A 57 -4.70 7.19 4.76
CA ALA A 57 -5.03 6.25 5.83
C ALA A 57 -5.23 4.86 5.21
N ILE A 58 -4.58 3.84 5.78
CA ILE A 58 -4.60 2.47 5.26
C ILE A 58 -5.75 1.71 5.92
N THR A 59 -6.67 1.19 5.11
CA THR A 59 -7.94 0.61 5.57
C THR A 59 -7.97 -0.90 5.47
N GLU A 60 -7.34 -1.49 4.45
CA GLU A 60 -7.36 -2.93 4.22
C GLU A 60 -6.05 -3.43 3.61
N ALA A 61 -5.69 -4.68 3.90
CA ALA A 61 -4.55 -5.36 3.32
C ALA A 61 -5.00 -6.35 2.24
N ALA A 62 -4.50 -6.16 1.03
CA ALA A 62 -4.61 -7.13 -0.06
C ALA A 62 -3.34 -7.97 -0.17
N GLN A 63 -3.30 -8.89 -1.14
CA GLN A 63 -2.19 -9.84 -1.29
C GLN A 63 -0.86 -9.15 -1.66
N ASP A 64 -0.89 -8.15 -2.54
CA ASP A 64 0.28 -7.47 -3.11
C ASP A 64 0.25 -5.95 -2.94
N HIS A 65 -0.75 -5.42 -2.23
CA HIS A 65 -0.95 -4.00 -1.97
C HIS A 65 -1.82 -3.80 -0.72
N VAL A 66 -2.06 -2.54 -0.37
CA VAL A 66 -3.05 -2.15 0.62
C VAL A 66 -4.06 -1.18 -0.01
N GLU A 67 -5.25 -1.13 0.55
CA GLU A 67 -6.26 -0.12 0.22
C GLU A 67 -6.15 1.04 1.21
N GLY A 68 -6.46 2.24 0.74
CA GLY A 68 -6.45 3.42 1.58
C GLY A 68 -7.37 4.53 1.09
N ILE A 69 -7.49 5.54 1.93
CA ILE A 69 -8.28 6.75 1.66
C ILE A 69 -7.39 7.98 1.78
N LEU A 70 -7.60 8.95 0.90
CA LEU A 70 -6.95 10.26 0.98
C LEU A 70 -7.38 11.00 2.25
N LEU A 71 -6.41 11.63 2.91
CA LEU A 71 -6.59 12.49 4.09
C LEU A 71 -6.41 13.96 3.77
#